data_AF-A0A392SEL1-F1
#
_entry.id   AF-A0A392SEL1-F1
#
_cell.length_a   1.000
_cell.length_b   1.000
_cell.length_c   1.000
_cell.angle_alpha   90.00
_cell.angle_beta   90.00
_cell.angle_gamma   90.00
#
_symmetry.space_group_name_H-M   'P 1'
#
loop_
_entity.id
_entity.type
_entity.pdbx_description
1 polymer ?
#
loop_
_entity_poly.entity_id
_entity_poly.type
_entity_poly.pdbx_seq_one_letter_code
_entity_poly.pdbx_strand_id
1 'polypeptide(L)'
;NISVGRAPCDLGAIINLMPLSMMKKIPGAVAKSTKMQLSLADRSIVHPYGILHDVLVRVAEFVFQADFVILDMEDDAEVEPLLLG
;
A
#
# COMPACT_ATOMS: atom_id res chain seq x y z
N ASN A 1 13.94 -7.48 -0.22
CA ASN A 1 13.11 -7.48 -1.44
C ASN A 1 11.90 -8.36 -1.16
N ILE A 2 10.69 -7.88 -1.41
CA ILE A 2 9.45 -8.64 -1.22
C ILE A 2 8.89 -8.94 -2.60
N SER A 3 8.58 -10.20 -2.88
CA SER A 3 7.86 -10.60 -4.08
C SER A 3 6.37 -10.75 -3.75
N VAL A 4 5.52 -10.09 -4.53
CA VAL A 4 4.06 -10.21 -4.45
C VAL A 4 3.59 -10.89 -5.74
N GLY A 5 2.75 -11.90 -5.62
CA GLY A 5 2.33 -12.70 -6.77
C GLY A 5 1.42 -11.93 -7.74
N ARG A 6 0.47 -11.17 -7.19
CA ARG A 6 -0.48 -10.33 -7.94
C ARG A 6 -0.86 -9.11 -7.09
N ALA A 7 -1.15 -8.00 -7.75
CA ALA A 7 -1.66 -6.80 -7.12
C ALA A 7 -2.81 -6.24 -8.00
N PRO A 8 -3.99 -5.95 -7.44
CA PRO A 8 -5.01 -5.18 -8.15
C PRO A 8 -4.45 -3.83 -8.63
N CYS A 9 -4.68 -3.53 -9.91
CA CYS A 9 -4.38 -2.22 -10.49
C CYS A 9 -5.71 -1.52 -10.78
N ASP A 10 -5.93 -0.40 -10.13
CA ASP A 10 -7.13 0.43 -10.28
C ASP A 10 -6.75 1.77 -10.90
N LEU A 11 -6.92 1.89 -12.23
CA LEU A 11 -6.62 3.13 -12.96
C LEU A 11 -7.49 4.33 -12.55
N GLY A 12 -8.56 4.10 -11.77
CA GLY A 12 -9.38 5.16 -11.18
C GLY A 12 -8.89 5.59 -9.79
N ALA A 13 -7.98 4.84 -9.17
CA ALA A 13 -7.41 5.18 -7.88
C ALA A 13 -6.28 6.21 -8.07
N ILE A 14 -6.26 7.20 -7.19
CA ILE A 14 -5.23 8.26 -7.20
C ILE A 14 -4.09 7.97 -6.21
N ILE A 15 -4.17 6.86 -5.47
CA ILE A 15 -3.22 6.48 -4.43
C ILE A 15 -2.92 4.98 -4.50
N ASN A 16 -1.70 4.59 -4.14
CA ASN A 16 -1.35 3.19 -3.88
C ASN A 16 -1.56 2.85 -2.40
N LEU A 17 -2.07 1.65 -2.12
CA LEU A 17 -2.27 1.16 -0.75
C LEU A 17 -1.35 -0.03 -0.47
N MET A 18 -0.76 -0.06 0.72
CA MET A 18 0.03 -1.20 1.20
C MET A 18 -0.39 -1.56 2.64
N PRO A 19 -0.54 -2.85 2.96
CA PRO A 19 -0.78 -3.31 4.32
C PRO A 19 0.39 -3.03 5.26
N LEU A 20 0.09 -2.72 6.51
CA LEU A 20 1.11 -2.56 7.56
C LEU A 20 1.95 -3.84 7.74
N SER A 21 1.33 -5.01 7.62
CA SER A 21 2.00 -6.31 7.67
C SER A 21 3.08 -6.46 6.59
N MET A 22 2.82 -5.98 5.37
CA MET A 22 3.77 -5.97 4.26
C MET A 22 4.87 -4.95 4.48
N MET A 23 4.54 -3.73 4.91
CA MET A 23 5.54 -2.70 5.23
C MET A 23 6.55 -3.21 6.26
N LYS A 24 6.08 -3.90 7.31
CA LYS A 24 6.93 -4.47 8.37
C LYS A 24 7.94 -5.50 7.85
N LYS A 25 7.68 -6.12 6.69
CA LYS A 25 8.62 -7.06 6.04
C LYS A 25 9.71 -6.34 5.23
N ILE A 26 9.60 -5.04 4.99
CA ILE A 26 10.60 -4.23 4.28
C ILE A 26 11.64 -3.72 5.30
N PRO A 27 12.91 -4.16 5.23
CA PRO A 27 13.93 -3.72 6.18
C PRO A 27 14.16 -2.21 6.09
N GLY A 28 14.04 -1.52 7.23
CA GLY A 28 14.27 -0.07 7.32
C GLY A 28 13.13 0.79 6.76
N ALA A 29 11.99 0.21 6.37
CA ALA A 29 10.82 1.00 5.98
C ALA A 29 10.28 1.79 7.16
N VAL A 30 10.13 3.10 6.96
CA VAL A 30 9.56 4.02 7.95
C VAL A 30 8.47 4.83 7.26
N ALA A 31 7.23 4.58 7.63
CA ALA A 31 6.12 5.40 7.19
C ALA A 31 6.11 6.73 7.94
N LYS A 32 5.91 7.83 7.22
CA LYS A 32 5.72 9.16 7.82
C LYS A 32 4.26 9.32 8.24
N SER A 33 4.04 9.89 9.42
CA SER A 33 2.70 10.19 9.90
C SER A 33 1.98 11.15 8.94
N THR A 34 0.68 10.94 8.75
CA THR A 34 -0.19 11.77 7.90
C THR A 34 -1.47 12.12 8.63
N LYS A 35 -2.09 13.24 8.25
CA LYS A 35 -3.43 13.65 8.71
C LYS A 35 -4.55 13.20 7.75
N MET A 36 -4.19 12.44 6.72
CA MET A 36 -5.12 11.91 5.74
C MET A 36 -6.20 11.03 6.41
N GLN A 37 -7.39 11.04 5.84
CA GLN A 37 -8.48 10.13 6.16
C GLN A 37 -9.01 9.56 4.86
N LEU A 38 -9.30 8.26 4.84
CA LEU A 38 -9.88 7.58 3.68
C LEU A 38 -11.32 7.21 3.99
N SER A 39 -12.22 7.46 3.05
CA SER A 39 -13.59 6.95 3.11
C SER A 39 -13.68 5.71 2.22
N LEU A 40 -14.07 4.58 2.79
CA LEU A 40 -14.26 3.33 2.06
C LEU A 40 -15.64 3.25 1.42
N ALA A 41 -15.84 2.26 0.56
CA ALA A 41 -17.12 2.05 -0.13
C ALA A 41 -18.30 1.77 0.83
N ASP A 42 -18.02 1.20 2.00
CA ASP A 42 -18.98 0.99 3.08
C ASP A 42 -19.24 2.25 3.93
N ARG A 43 -18.63 3.38 3.54
CA ARG A 43 -18.67 4.69 4.20
C ARG A 43 -17.95 4.73 5.55
N SER A 44 -17.23 3.68 5.93
CA SER A 44 -16.31 3.76 7.06
C SER A 44 -15.18 4.76 6.76
N ILE A 45 -14.65 5.37 7.82
CA ILE A 45 -13.50 6.27 7.75
C ILE A 45 -12.33 5.54 8.38
N VAL A 46 -11.22 5.44 7.63
CA VAL A 46 -9.99 4.82 8.10
C VAL A 46 -8.88 5.85 8.14
N HIS A 47 -8.10 5.83 9.22
CA HIS A 47 -6.91 6.64 9.40
C HIS A 47 -5.70 5.80 9.01
N PRO A 48 -4.93 6.19 7.98
CA PRO A 48 -3.72 5.49 7.63
C PRO A 48 -2.70 5.50 8.76
N TYR A 49 -1.93 4.41 8.85
CA TYR A 49 -0.76 4.33 9.72
C TYR A 49 0.29 5.40 9.35
N GLY A 50 0.45 5.63 8.04
CA GLY A 50 1.35 6.64 7.51
C GLY A 50 1.48 6.54 5.99
N ILE A 51 2.43 7.29 5.44
CA ILE A 51 2.82 7.22 4.03
C ILE A 51 4.27 6.74 3.95
N LEU A 52 4.50 5.66 3.21
CA LEU A 52 5.82 5.18 2.87
C LEU A 52 6.22 5.79 1.52
N HIS A 53 7.24 6.65 1.54
CA HIS A 53 7.70 7.36 0.36
C HIS A 53 8.82 6.62 -0.37
N ASP A 54 8.97 6.92 -1.66
CA ASP A 54 10.12 6.55 -2.48
C ASP A 54 10.35 5.03 -2.60
N VAL A 55 9.27 4.26 -2.63
CA VAL A 55 9.34 2.80 -2.77
C VAL A 55 9.61 2.43 -4.22
N LEU A 56 10.65 1.63 -4.45
CA LEU A 56 10.93 1.07 -5.77
C LEU A 56 10.08 -0.18 -6.00
N VAL A 57 9.17 -0.10 -6.96
CA VAL A 57 8.30 -1.19 -7.40
C VAL A 57 8.79 -1.71 -8.73
N ARG A 58 9.04 -3.03 -8.81
CA ARG A 58 9.43 -3.69 -10.06
C ARG A 58 8.25 -4.45 -10.63
N VAL A 59 7.85 -4.09 -11.85
CA VAL A 59 6.83 -4.81 -12.63
C VAL A 59 7.49 -5.33 -13.90
N ALA A 60 7.62 -6.65 -13.99
CA ALA A 60 8.44 -7.32 -15.00
C ALA A 60 9.88 -6.77 -15.03
N GLU A 61 10.24 -6.04 -16.08
CA GLU A 61 11.58 -5.47 -16.29
C GLU A 61 11.66 -3.99 -15.88
N PHE A 62 10.52 -3.34 -15.67
CA PHE A 62 10.43 -1.92 -15.37
C PHE A 62 10.46 -1.67 -13.86
N VAL A 63 11.09 -0.56 -13.47
CA VAL A 63 11.14 -0.10 -12.09
C VAL A 63 10.52 1.28 -12.02
N PHE A 64 9.58 1.44 -11.10
CA PHE A 64 8.88 2.67 -10.83
C PHE A 64 9.12 3.08 -9.38
N GLN A 65 9.19 4.38 -9.13
CA GLN A 65 9.15 4.92 -7.78
C GLN A 65 7.69 5.26 -7.46
N ALA A 66 7.20 4.81 -6.32
CA ALA A 66 5.83 5.03 -5.89
C ALA A 66 5.77 5.28 -4.38
N ASP A 67 4.80 6.09 -3.99
CA ASP A 67 4.43 6.29 -2.59
C ASP A 67 3.24 5.39 -2.25
N PHE A 68 3.24 4.85 -1.03
CA PHE A 68 2.17 3.98 -0.53
C PHE A 68 1.55 4.55 0.73
N VAL A 69 0.23 4.62 0.76
CA VAL A 69 -0.52 4.83 1.98
C VAL A 69 -0.60 3.51 2.73
N ILE A 70 -0.13 3.50 3.97
CA ILE A 70 -0.06 2.31 4.80
C ILE A 70 -1.34 2.18 5.63
N LEU A 71 -2.04 1.07 5.48
CA LEU A 71 -3.25 0.76 6.25
C LEU A 71 -3.01 -0.41 7.21
N ASP A 72 -3.51 -0.28 8.44
CA ASP A 72 -3.54 -1.39 9.39
C ASP A 72 -4.87 -2.13 9.20
N MET A 73 -4.84 -3.20 8.40
CA MET A 73 -6.00 -4.02 8.03
C MET A 73 -5.66 -5.49 8.30
N GLU A 74 -6.68 -6.30 8.51
CA GLU A 74 -6.50 -7.74 8.68
C GLU A 74 -5.96 -8.36 7.37
N ASP A 75 -4.92 -9.18 7.49
CA ASP A 75 -4.37 -9.93 6.37
C ASP A 75 -5.35 -11.05 6.00
N ASP A 76 -6.22 -10.82 5.01
CA ASP A 76 -6.97 -11.90 4.40
C ASP A 76 -6.04 -12.70 3.48
N ALA A 77 -5.79 -13.96 3.82
CA ALA A 77 -4.88 -14.83 3.08
C ALA A 77 -5.32 -15.06 1.63
N GLU A 78 -6.59 -14.81 1.29
CA GLU A 78 -7.14 -14.96 -0.06
C GLU A 78 -6.99 -13.69 -0.91
N VAL A 79 -6.74 -12.52 -0.29
CA VAL A 79 -6.67 -11.22 -0.98
C VAL A 79 -5.37 -10.50 -0.63
N GLU A 80 -4.42 -10.54 -1.55
CA GLU A 80 -3.18 -9.74 -1.47
C GLU A 80 -3.54 -8.24 -1.45
N PRO A 81 -3.38 -7.52 -0.32
CA PRO A 81 -4.05 -6.22 -0.13
C PRO A 81 -3.24 -5.04 -0.66
N LEU A 82 -2.39 -5.28 -1.67
CA LEU A 82 -1.59 -4.26 -2.35
C LEU A 82 -2.38 -3.69 -3.54
N LEU A 83 -2.79 -2.43 -3.45
CA LEU A 83 -3.48 -1.74 -4.55
C LEU A 83 -2.54 -0.76 -5.23
N LEU A 84 -2.46 -0.83 -6.55
CA LEU A 84 -1.74 0.13 -7.38
C LEU A 84 -2.74 1.04 -8.11
N GLY A 85 -2.64 2.35 -7.88
CA GLY A 85 -3.42 3.39 -8.55
C GLY A 85 -2.69 4.00 -9.74
#